data_AF-A0A0Q7SFZ8-F1
#
_entry.id   AF-A0A0Q7SFZ8-F1
#
_cell.length_a   1.000
_cell.length_b   1.000
_cell.length_c   1.000
_cell.angle_alpha   90.00
_cell.angle_beta   90.00
_cell.angle_gamma   90.00
#
_symmetry.space_group_name_H-M   'P 1'
#
loop_
_entity.id
_entity.type
_entity.pdbx_description
1 polymer ?
#
loop_
_entity_poly.entity_id
_entity_poly.type
_entity_poly.pdbx_seq_one_letter_code
_entity_poly.pdbx_strand_id
1 'polypeptide(L)'
;MRAWIWAGVAAMAWAMGAQAAPPTAVAASTPQAKAAKPATTPRPAAPAAAPAKPAQGESPLLPPVDPEPAIRGYAVPIGGALKADNDEVWQRIVQLAGGKGARFVVFGTASEDPEASAKQVVDLLQRRGAVAEALPVAPKFLWVDLNKVVRDPSLIAKVKAAKGIFFTGGTQERIVDVLQPGGQSTPMLEAIWDVYRKGGVVAGTSAGAAIMSTVMFRDAPSVINVLKGRFADGKQVDRGLGFVGPHLFVDQHFLKRGRFGRMIPLMMAKGYKLGLGVDENTAAIIRGDEIEVIGDRGAMIVDLTEARSDSTLGAFNVQGARLSYLEHGDRYHMRARSTTPSAPKLRGEVHDAESPNFKPYYTDDVFHLDMLGDSTVSGAMSRLIDSVQKEVKGLAFDVLPRTNDPLAELGFLFRLYKGSDSMGWSTEEFGGEQFTVTNLLLDITPVRLPMPLYGGWSPPRPAAATAPSPTPPPASSPR
;
A
#
# COMPACT_ATOMS: atom_id res chain seq x y z
N MET A 1 -14.54 -7.24 -51.51
CA MET A 1 -13.14 -7.29 -52.01
C MET A 1 -12.25 -6.89 -50.84
N ARG A 2 -11.55 -7.86 -50.20
CA ARG A 2 -10.08 -8.07 -50.30
C ARG A 2 -9.28 -6.79 -50.07
N ALA A 3 -8.21 -6.69 -49.27
CA ALA A 3 -7.49 -7.55 -48.34
C ALA A 3 -6.33 -6.66 -47.80
N TRP A 4 -5.96 -6.82 -46.52
CA TRP A 4 -4.58 -6.85 -45.96
C TRP A 4 -3.56 -5.75 -46.34
N ILE A 5 -2.84 -5.23 -45.32
CA ILE A 5 -1.38 -5.48 -45.14
C ILE A 5 -0.93 -4.99 -43.74
N TRP A 6 -0.16 -5.87 -43.09
CA TRP A 6 0.60 -5.71 -41.85
C TRP A 6 2.07 -5.35 -42.18
N ALA A 7 2.78 -4.89 -41.14
CA ALA A 7 4.23 -5.01 -40.90
C ALA A 7 5.16 -3.82 -41.27
N GLY A 8 6.03 -3.50 -40.30
CA GLY A 8 7.17 -2.60 -40.45
C GLY A 8 7.96 -2.42 -39.15
N VAL A 9 8.57 -3.50 -38.62
CA VAL A 9 9.70 -3.44 -37.67
C VAL A 9 10.93 -3.93 -38.41
N ALA A 10 11.97 -3.10 -38.53
CA ALA A 10 13.40 -3.45 -38.57
C ALA A 10 14.20 -2.17 -38.94
N ALA A 11 15.02 -1.67 -38.02
CA ALA A 11 16.49 -1.82 -38.04
C ALA A 11 17.21 -0.55 -38.50
N MET A 12 17.96 0.05 -37.58
CA MET A 12 19.19 0.75 -37.95
C MET A 12 20.16 0.72 -36.76
N ALA A 13 21.13 -0.19 -36.84
CA ALA A 13 22.37 -0.13 -36.10
C ALA A 13 23.43 0.39 -37.07
N TRP A 14 24.25 1.35 -36.64
CA TRP A 14 25.68 1.38 -36.96
C TRP A 14 26.42 2.27 -35.95
N ALA A 15 27.63 1.82 -35.64
CA ALA A 15 28.49 2.19 -34.54
C ALA A 15 29.25 3.51 -34.72
N MET A 16 29.63 4.15 -33.62
CA MET A 16 31.01 4.63 -33.41
C MET A 16 31.38 4.51 -31.92
N GLY A 17 32.51 3.85 -31.66
CA GLY A 17 33.06 3.66 -30.32
C GLY A 17 33.98 4.81 -29.90
N ALA A 18 34.19 4.90 -28.58
CA ALA A 18 35.39 5.48 -27.98
C ALA A 18 35.62 4.82 -26.62
N GLN A 19 36.91 4.59 -26.33
CA GLN A 19 37.46 3.75 -25.27
C GLN A 19 37.08 4.17 -23.85
N ALA A 20 36.80 3.19 -22.99
CA ALA A 20 36.78 3.35 -21.54
C ALA A 20 37.99 2.62 -20.92
N ALA A 21 38.83 3.38 -20.22
CA ALA A 21 39.95 2.89 -19.42
C ALA A 21 39.46 2.22 -18.12
N PRO A 22 40.20 1.24 -17.57
CA PRO A 22 39.76 0.48 -16.39
C PRO A 22 39.96 1.26 -15.09
N PRO A 23 39.08 1.10 -14.08
CA PRO A 23 39.27 1.71 -12.78
C PRO A 23 40.35 0.98 -11.97
N THR A 24 41.28 1.78 -11.44
CA THR A 24 42.34 1.40 -10.53
C THR A 24 41.77 0.95 -9.18
N ALA A 25 42.34 -0.15 -8.67
CA ALA A 25 42.09 -0.69 -7.35
C ALA A 25 42.49 0.30 -6.25
N VAL A 26 41.56 0.62 -5.35
CA VAL A 26 41.86 1.31 -4.10
C VAL A 26 41.80 0.29 -2.98
N ALA A 27 42.95 0.15 -2.32
CA ALA A 27 43.22 -0.77 -1.24
C ALA A 27 42.32 -0.52 -0.02
N ALA A 28 41.84 -1.63 0.55
CA ALA A 28 41.18 -1.68 1.84
C ALA A 28 42.13 -1.18 2.94
N SER A 29 41.69 -0.20 3.73
CA SER A 29 42.32 0.18 4.99
C SER A 29 41.41 -0.22 6.15
N THR A 30 41.92 -1.13 6.96
CA THR A 30 41.34 -1.66 8.19
C THR A 30 41.37 -0.60 9.30
N PRO A 31 40.25 -0.26 9.96
CA PRO A 31 40.31 0.46 11.23
C PRO A 31 40.65 -0.51 12.37
N GLN A 32 41.76 -0.23 13.03
CA GLN A 32 42.24 -0.92 14.23
C GLN A 32 41.20 -0.88 15.37
N ALA A 33 40.95 -2.06 15.96
CA ALA A 33 40.21 -2.23 17.19
C ALA A 33 40.94 -1.53 18.36
N LYS A 34 40.26 -0.61 19.05
CA LYS A 34 40.71 -0.09 20.35
C LYS A 34 40.33 -1.08 21.46
N ALA A 35 41.35 -1.45 22.23
CA ALA A 35 41.31 -2.39 23.32
C ALA A 35 40.35 -1.97 24.46
N ALA A 36 39.53 -2.94 24.89
CA ALA A 36 38.81 -2.91 26.15
C ALA A 36 39.78 -3.18 27.33
N LYS A 37 39.57 -2.49 28.45
CA LYS A 37 40.22 -2.77 29.74
C LYS A 37 39.21 -3.37 30.74
N PRO A 38 39.69 -4.12 31.75
CA PRO A 38 39.01 -5.32 32.24
C PRO A 38 38.01 -5.11 33.39
N ALA A 39 37.18 -6.13 33.52
CA ALA A 39 36.12 -6.33 34.51
C ALA A 39 36.62 -6.26 35.97
N THR A 40 35.82 -5.62 36.81
CA THR A 40 35.86 -5.73 38.27
C THR A 40 34.92 -6.83 38.75
N THR A 41 35.35 -7.47 39.84
CA THR A 41 34.90 -8.73 40.44
C THR A 41 33.49 -8.71 41.06
N PRO A 42 32.86 -9.88 41.26
CA PRO A 42 31.47 -10.01 41.69
C PRO A 42 31.32 -9.98 43.21
N ARG A 43 30.24 -9.36 43.70
CA ARG A 43 29.83 -9.33 45.11
C ARG A 43 28.77 -10.42 45.39
N PRO A 44 28.76 -11.05 46.57
CA PRO A 44 28.05 -12.31 46.79
C PRO A 44 26.53 -12.16 47.00
N ALA A 45 25.82 -13.22 46.62
CA ALA A 45 24.39 -13.40 46.79
C ALA A 45 23.98 -13.57 48.27
N ALA A 46 22.82 -13.01 48.61
CA ALA A 46 22.11 -13.22 49.87
C ALA A 46 20.71 -13.84 49.57
N PRO A 47 20.08 -14.51 50.55
CA PRO A 47 19.36 -15.76 50.35
C PRO A 47 17.90 -15.61 49.91
N ALA A 48 17.38 -16.69 49.32
CA ALA A 48 16.01 -16.86 48.87
C ALA A 48 14.99 -16.75 50.02
N ALA A 49 13.99 -15.90 49.84
CA ALA A 49 12.79 -15.83 50.68
C ALA A 49 11.61 -16.54 50.00
N ALA A 50 10.81 -17.23 50.81
CA ALA A 50 9.67 -18.07 50.45
C ALA A 50 8.52 -17.31 49.74
N PRO A 51 7.64 -18.01 48.98
CA PRO A 51 6.62 -17.37 48.16
C PRO A 51 5.46 -16.82 48.99
N ALA A 52 5.18 -15.52 48.85
CA ALA A 52 3.98 -14.87 49.36
C ALA A 52 2.83 -14.97 48.34
N LYS A 53 1.61 -15.19 48.85
CA LYS A 53 0.33 -15.27 48.09
C LYS A 53 0.10 -14.05 47.18
N PRO A 54 -0.59 -14.20 46.04
CA PRO A 54 -0.87 -13.09 45.14
C PRO A 54 -1.87 -12.11 45.75
N ALA A 55 -1.42 -10.87 45.96
CA ALA A 55 -2.28 -9.73 46.20
C ALA A 55 -2.77 -9.20 44.85
N GLN A 56 -4.09 -9.07 44.70
CA GLN A 56 -4.71 -8.34 43.60
C GLN A 56 -4.28 -6.88 43.70
N GLY A 57 -3.57 -6.38 42.68
CA GLY A 57 -3.14 -4.99 42.56
C GLY A 57 -3.49 -4.49 41.18
N GLU A 58 -4.43 -3.54 41.13
CA GLU A 58 -4.79 -2.79 39.94
C GLU A 58 -3.55 -2.15 39.31
N SER A 59 -3.42 -2.29 37.99
CA SER A 59 -2.35 -1.67 37.22
C SER A 59 -2.47 -0.14 37.31
N PRO A 60 -1.39 0.62 37.55
CA PRO A 60 -1.47 2.08 37.57
C PRO A 60 -1.84 2.56 36.17
N LEU A 61 -3.06 3.10 36.03
CA LEU A 61 -3.51 3.81 34.85
C LEU A 61 -2.48 4.90 34.54
N LEU A 62 -1.89 4.82 33.34
CA LEU A 62 -1.13 5.93 32.78
C LEU A 62 -2.02 7.18 32.83
N PRO A 63 -1.47 8.35 33.19
CA PRO A 63 -2.26 9.58 33.20
C PRO A 63 -2.84 9.80 31.80
N PRO A 64 -4.10 10.26 31.70
CA PRO A 64 -4.71 10.54 30.41
C PRO A 64 -3.84 11.56 29.68
N VAL A 65 -3.37 11.17 28.49
CA VAL A 65 -2.75 12.09 27.54
C VAL A 65 -3.84 13.12 27.21
N ASP A 66 -3.58 14.40 27.45
CA ASP A 66 -4.47 15.47 27.05
C ASP A 66 -4.91 15.24 25.59
N PRO A 67 -6.20 15.31 25.26
CA PRO A 67 -6.64 15.05 23.91
C PRO A 67 -5.96 16.05 22.98
N GLU A 68 -5.19 15.54 22.00
CA GLU A 68 -4.67 16.38 20.92
C GLU A 68 -5.81 17.26 20.40
N PRO A 69 -5.56 18.57 20.20
CA PRO A 69 -6.61 19.47 19.75
C PRO A 69 -7.25 18.91 18.48
N ALA A 70 -8.57 18.65 18.55
CA ALA A 70 -9.28 17.93 17.51
C ALA A 70 -9.03 18.56 16.13
N ILE A 71 -8.32 17.85 15.26
CA ILE A 71 -8.08 18.25 13.88
C ILE A 71 -9.42 18.32 13.17
N ARG A 72 -9.78 19.51 12.67
CA ARG A 72 -11.09 19.77 12.06
C ARG A 72 -11.12 19.56 10.55
N GLY A 73 -9.95 19.52 9.92
CA GLY A 73 -9.79 19.47 8.46
C GLY A 73 -10.04 18.11 7.84
N TYR A 74 -9.95 18.08 6.52
CA TYR A 74 -10.07 16.87 5.70
C TYR A 74 -8.73 16.55 5.04
N ALA A 75 -8.23 15.34 5.27
CA ALA A 75 -7.15 14.77 4.48
C ALA A 75 -7.77 13.92 3.36
N VAL A 76 -7.36 14.15 2.12
CA VAL A 76 -7.95 13.47 0.95
C VAL A 76 -6.85 12.83 0.10
N PRO A 77 -6.31 11.67 0.51
CA PRO A 77 -5.48 10.85 -0.36
C PRO A 77 -6.28 10.33 -1.57
N ILE A 78 -5.72 10.54 -2.75
CA ILE A 78 -6.27 10.08 -4.03
C ILE A 78 -5.26 9.08 -4.62
N GLY A 79 -5.72 7.90 -4.99
CA GLY A 79 -4.84 6.78 -5.36
C GLY A 79 -4.03 6.97 -6.65
N GLY A 80 -4.16 8.10 -7.33
CA GLY A 80 -3.43 8.39 -8.57
C GLY A 80 -4.32 8.25 -9.81
N ALA A 81 -3.78 8.67 -10.95
CA ALA A 81 -4.50 8.65 -12.24
C ALA A 81 -5.94 9.19 -12.17
N LEU A 82 -6.17 10.22 -11.35
CA LEU A 82 -7.46 10.87 -11.21
C LEU A 82 -7.86 11.50 -12.54
N LYS A 83 -8.95 11.03 -13.12
CA LYS A 83 -9.42 11.48 -14.43
C LYS A 83 -10.00 12.90 -14.33
N ALA A 84 -9.92 13.62 -15.44
CA ALA A 84 -10.41 15.00 -15.52
C ALA A 84 -11.95 15.09 -15.44
N ASP A 85 -12.64 14.02 -15.83
CA ASP A 85 -14.11 13.87 -15.87
C ASP A 85 -14.69 13.20 -14.62
N ASN A 86 -13.85 12.86 -13.63
CA ASN A 86 -14.32 12.37 -12.34
C ASN A 86 -14.86 13.54 -11.48
N ASP A 87 -16.02 14.05 -11.87
CA ASP A 87 -16.66 15.19 -11.24
C ASP A 87 -17.02 14.90 -9.78
N GLU A 88 -17.31 13.65 -9.43
CA GLU A 88 -17.59 13.23 -8.06
C GLU A 88 -16.44 13.64 -7.12
N VAL A 89 -15.22 13.20 -7.41
CA VAL A 89 -14.04 13.49 -6.59
C VAL A 89 -13.70 14.98 -6.63
N TRP A 90 -13.64 15.59 -7.82
CA TRP A 90 -13.25 16.99 -7.94
C TRP A 90 -14.24 17.93 -7.25
N GLN A 91 -15.54 17.72 -7.45
CA GLN A 91 -16.56 18.55 -6.85
C GLN A 91 -16.63 18.36 -5.34
N ARG A 92 -16.48 17.13 -4.84
CA ARG A 92 -16.46 16.84 -3.41
C ARG A 92 -15.31 17.55 -2.70
N ILE A 93 -14.11 17.56 -3.28
CA ILE A 93 -12.95 18.31 -2.74
C ILE A 93 -13.27 19.81 -2.63
N VAL A 94 -13.89 20.41 -3.65
CA VAL A 94 -14.27 21.84 -3.63
C VAL A 94 -15.34 22.11 -2.58
N GLN A 95 -16.36 21.25 -2.48
CA GLN A 95 -17.42 21.35 -1.47
C GLN A 95 -16.85 21.30 -0.04
N LEU A 96 -15.92 20.37 0.23
CA LEU A 96 -15.26 20.24 1.53
C LEU A 96 -14.47 21.51 1.93
N ALA A 97 -13.93 22.23 0.94
CA ALA A 97 -13.22 23.49 1.16
C ALA A 97 -14.16 24.72 1.26
N GLY A 98 -15.48 24.54 1.26
CA GLY A 98 -16.47 25.61 1.36
C GLY A 98 -17.23 25.92 0.07
N GLY A 99 -17.04 25.13 -0.99
CA GLY A 99 -17.80 25.23 -2.24
C GLY A 99 -17.30 26.33 -3.18
N LYS A 100 -18.23 26.93 -3.94
CA LYS A 100 -17.91 27.95 -4.95
C LYS A 100 -17.20 29.15 -4.30
N GLY A 101 -16.11 29.60 -4.91
CA GLY A 101 -15.26 30.67 -4.41
C GLY A 101 -14.22 30.22 -3.39
N ALA A 102 -14.21 28.95 -2.97
CA ALA A 102 -13.18 28.42 -2.08
C ALA A 102 -11.79 28.63 -2.68
N ARG A 103 -10.88 29.18 -1.88
CA ARG A 103 -9.50 29.47 -2.30
C ARG A 103 -8.66 28.21 -2.19
N PHE A 104 -8.01 27.83 -3.28
CA PHE A 104 -7.09 26.70 -3.34
C PHE A 104 -5.67 27.15 -3.66
N VAL A 105 -4.71 26.52 -3.00
CA VAL A 105 -3.31 26.56 -3.40
C VAL A 105 -2.88 25.19 -3.91
N VAL A 106 -2.25 25.18 -5.09
CA VAL A 106 -1.78 23.96 -5.76
C VAL A 106 -0.26 23.91 -5.75
N PHE A 107 0.28 22.74 -5.38
CA PHE A 107 1.70 22.44 -5.35
C PHE A 107 2.04 21.39 -6.41
N GLY A 108 2.74 21.82 -7.46
CA GLY A 108 3.32 20.95 -8.50
C GLY A 108 4.61 20.23 -8.07
N THR A 109 4.97 20.28 -6.78
CA THR A 109 6.31 19.97 -6.23
C THR A 109 6.85 18.60 -6.62
N ALA A 110 5.98 17.59 -6.71
CA ALA A 110 6.37 16.22 -7.05
C ALA A 110 6.68 16.03 -8.55
N SER A 111 6.07 16.84 -9.42
CA SER A 111 6.04 16.62 -10.86
C SER A 111 7.40 16.81 -11.52
N GLU A 112 7.64 16.12 -12.64
CA GLU A 112 8.74 16.44 -13.56
C GLU A 112 8.51 17.77 -14.28
N ASP A 113 7.24 18.08 -14.55
CA ASP A 113 6.78 19.36 -15.10
C ASP A 113 5.78 19.99 -14.11
N PRO A 114 6.27 20.77 -13.12
CA PRO A 114 5.42 21.36 -12.10
C PRO A 114 4.44 22.39 -12.65
N GLU A 115 4.80 23.10 -13.73
CA GLU A 115 3.97 24.13 -14.31
C GLU A 115 2.74 23.52 -14.99
N ALA A 116 2.94 22.56 -15.89
CA ALA A 116 1.85 21.91 -16.59
C ALA A 116 0.94 21.12 -15.61
N SER A 117 1.54 20.38 -14.68
CA SER A 117 0.78 19.57 -13.71
C SER A 117 -0.06 20.44 -12.76
N ALA A 118 0.53 21.51 -12.21
CA ALA A 118 -0.22 22.40 -11.32
C ALA A 118 -1.29 23.18 -12.09
N LYS A 119 -0.98 23.63 -13.32
CA LYS A 119 -1.96 24.30 -14.19
C LYS A 119 -3.17 23.41 -14.46
N GLN A 120 -2.97 22.14 -14.79
CA GLN A 120 -4.08 21.21 -15.02
C GLN A 120 -5.00 21.10 -13.80
N VAL A 121 -4.43 20.97 -12.59
CA VAL A 121 -5.23 20.91 -11.36
C VAL A 121 -5.93 22.24 -11.08
N VAL A 122 -5.27 23.38 -11.28
CA VAL A 122 -5.89 24.71 -11.16
C VAL A 122 -7.11 24.81 -12.07
N ASP A 123 -6.95 24.46 -13.35
CA ASP A 123 -8.05 24.51 -14.33
C ASP A 123 -9.19 23.56 -13.91
N LEU A 124 -8.89 22.37 -13.41
CA LEU A 124 -9.90 21.40 -12.96
C LEU A 124 -10.67 21.91 -11.73
N LEU A 125 -9.99 22.50 -10.74
CA LEU A 125 -10.64 23.09 -9.57
C LEU A 125 -11.50 24.32 -9.95
N GLN A 126 -10.99 25.17 -10.84
CA GLN A 126 -11.70 26.36 -11.32
C GLN A 126 -12.96 25.99 -12.11
N ARG A 127 -12.93 24.93 -12.92
CA ARG A 127 -14.13 24.40 -13.60
C ARG A 127 -15.27 24.03 -12.64
N ARG A 128 -14.94 23.68 -11.39
CA ARG A 128 -15.92 23.35 -10.32
C ARG A 128 -16.17 24.52 -9.38
N GLY A 129 -15.75 25.73 -9.76
CA GLY A 129 -16.08 26.98 -9.09
C GLY A 129 -15.13 27.42 -7.99
N ALA A 130 -13.99 26.75 -7.79
CA ALA A 130 -12.96 27.22 -6.86
C ALA A 130 -12.14 28.40 -7.44
N VAL A 131 -11.46 29.14 -6.57
CA VAL A 131 -10.41 30.10 -6.94
C VAL A 131 -9.06 29.48 -6.62
N ALA A 132 -8.41 28.90 -7.61
CA ALA A 132 -7.14 28.18 -7.43
C ALA A 132 -5.95 28.95 -8.01
N GLU A 133 -4.81 28.90 -7.32
CA GLU A 133 -3.52 29.36 -7.82
C GLU A 133 -2.41 28.35 -7.52
N ALA A 134 -1.40 28.25 -8.39
CA ALA A 134 -0.23 27.41 -8.18
C ALA A 134 0.91 28.23 -7.57
N LEU A 135 1.66 27.65 -6.62
CA LEU A 135 2.85 28.30 -6.07
C LEU A 135 4.13 27.74 -6.69
N PRO A 136 5.19 28.56 -6.87
CA PRO A 136 6.44 28.16 -7.50
C PRO A 136 7.35 27.36 -6.53
N VAL A 137 6.81 26.35 -5.86
CA VAL A 137 7.52 25.55 -4.85
C VAL A 137 7.80 24.18 -5.43
N ALA A 138 8.81 24.07 -6.28
CA ALA A 138 9.20 22.78 -6.90
C ALA A 138 10.69 22.75 -7.28
N PRO A 139 11.39 21.63 -7.08
CA PRO A 139 12.83 21.52 -7.39
C PRO A 139 13.13 21.59 -8.90
N LYS A 140 12.13 21.36 -9.75
CA LYS A 140 12.28 21.47 -11.21
C LYS A 140 12.20 22.91 -11.72
N PHE A 141 11.80 23.87 -10.89
CA PHE A 141 11.95 25.30 -11.18
C PHE A 141 13.38 25.74 -10.87
N LEU A 142 14.28 25.59 -11.85
CA LEU A 142 15.72 25.86 -11.68
C LEU A 142 16.05 27.33 -11.34
N TRP A 143 15.10 28.23 -11.57
CA TRP A 143 15.19 29.66 -11.23
C TRP A 143 14.69 30.00 -9.82
N VAL A 144 14.22 29.01 -9.05
CA VAL A 144 13.70 29.20 -7.69
C VAL A 144 14.70 28.71 -6.65
N ASP A 145 15.04 29.59 -5.69
CA ASP A 145 15.72 29.20 -4.46
C ASP A 145 14.69 28.57 -3.51
N LEU A 146 14.71 27.23 -3.41
CA LEU A 146 13.78 26.47 -2.60
C LEU A 146 13.81 26.85 -1.12
N ASN A 147 14.98 27.20 -0.59
CA ASN A 147 15.12 27.55 0.82
C ASN A 147 14.47 28.90 1.13
N LYS A 148 14.50 29.83 0.17
CA LYS A 148 13.82 31.12 0.26
C LYS A 148 12.32 31.01 0.00
N VAL A 149 11.89 30.29 -1.04
CA VAL A 149 10.48 30.26 -1.46
C VAL A 149 9.55 29.65 -0.38
N VAL A 150 10.02 28.62 0.35
CA VAL A 150 9.26 28.01 1.47
C VAL A 150 9.27 28.86 2.75
N ARG A 151 9.96 30.00 2.74
CA ARG A 151 10.05 30.98 3.82
C ARG A 151 9.53 32.36 3.39
N ASP A 152 9.05 32.51 2.17
CA ASP A 152 8.56 33.77 1.64
C ASP A 152 7.25 34.17 2.35
N PRO A 153 7.21 35.30 3.07
CA PRO A 153 6.01 35.73 3.81
C PRO A 153 4.78 35.93 2.93
N SER A 154 4.96 36.36 1.68
CA SER A 154 3.85 36.61 0.75
C SER A 154 3.19 35.32 0.28
N LEU A 155 4.00 34.28 -0.01
CA LEU A 155 3.51 32.97 -0.40
C LEU A 155 2.86 32.24 0.77
N ILE A 156 3.46 32.35 1.96
CA ILE A 156 2.89 31.82 3.20
C ILE A 156 1.53 32.47 3.49
N ALA A 157 1.38 33.78 3.28
CA ALA A 157 0.10 34.47 3.46
C ALA A 157 -0.98 33.94 2.51
N LYS A 158 -0.62 33.62 1.25
CA LYS A 158 -1.54 32.98 0.29
C LYS A 158 -2.00 31.60 0.78
N VAL A 159 -1.08 30.77 1.27
CA VAL A 159 -1.42 29.47 1.86
C VAL A 159 -2.36 29.64 3.06
N LYS A 160 -2.03 30.53 4.00
CA LYS A 160 -2.87 30.77 5.20
C LYS A 160 -4.27 31.27 4.89
N ALA A 161 -4.46 31.95 3.74
CA ALA A 161 -5.75 32.42 3.26
C ALA A 161 -6.55 31.36 2.49
N ALA A 162 -5.93 30.23 2.14
CA ALA A 162 -6.59 29.15 1.42
C ALA A 162 -7.55 28.35 2.33
N LYS A 163 -8.50 27.67 1.69
CA LYS A 163 -9.38 26.68 2.31
C LYS A 163 -9.10 25.26 1.81
N GLY A 164 -8.38 25.14 0.70
CA GLY A 164 -7.90 23.87 0.17
C GLY A 164 -6.44 23.96 -0.28
N ILE A 165 -5.71 22.89 -0.03
CA ILE A 165 -4.36 22.65 -0.52
C ILE A 165 -4.41 21.39 -1.40
N PHE A 166 -3.79 21.43 -2.57
CA PHE A 166 -3.71 20.27 -3.46
C PHE A 166 -2.26 19.96 -3.87
N PHE A 167 -1.83 18.73 -3.66
CA PHE A 167 -0.54 18.20 -4.12
C PHE A 167 -0.70 17.34 -5.36
N THR A 168 0.03 17.67 -6.43
CA THR A 168 0.02 16.87 -7.65
C THR A 168 0.77 15.56 -7.50
N GLY A 169 0.66 14.67 -8.50
CA GLY A 169 1.47 13.46 -8.61
C GLY A 169 2.92 13.74 -9.03
N GLY A 170 3.74 12.69 -9.03
CA GLY A 170 5.17 12.71 -9.37
C GLY A 170 5.99 11.88 -8.37
N THR A 171 7.12 12.41 -7.93
CA THR A 171 7.97 11.77 -6.90
C THR A 171 7.71 12.37 -5.51
N GLN A 172 7.21 11.57 -4.58
CA GLN A 172 6.84 12.02 -3.22
C GLN A 172 8.01 12.53 -2.38
N GLU A 173 9.22 11.99 -2.60
CA GLU A 173 10.42 12.47 -1.92
C GLU A 173 10.69 13.97 -2.14
N ARG A 174 10.35 14.50 -3.33
CA ARG A 174 10.48 15.94 -3.62
C ARG A 174 9.60 16.80 -2.75
N ILE A 175 8.40 16.31 -2.41
CA ILE A 175 7.49 17.07 -1.56
C ILE A 175 8.09 17.20 -0.15
N VAL A 176 8.54 16.07 0.41
CA VAL A 176 9.09 16.02 1.77
C VAL A 176 10.45 16.72 1.85
N ASP A 177 11.34 16.51 0.89
CA ASP A 177 12.67 17.14 0.86
C ASP A 177 12.55 18.69 0.76
N VAL A 178 11.51 19.21 0.09
CA VAL A 178 11.26 20.66 -0.02
C VAL A 178 10.56 21.23 1.20
N LEU A 179 9.50 20.58 1.69
CA LEU A 179 8.66 21.11 2.77
C LEU A 179 9.19 20.78 4.17
N GLN A 180 10.01 19.74 4.29
CA GLN A 180 10.56 19.22 5.54
C GLN A 180 12.04 18.79 5.39
N PRO A 181 12.95 19.66 4.90
CA PRO A 181 14.34 19.31 4.64
C PRO A 181 15.03 18.83 5.92
N GLY A 182 15.71 17.67 5.85
CA GLY A 182 16.38 17.07 7.01
C GLY A 182 15.41 16.69 8.14
N GLY A 183 14.13 16.53 7.84
CA GLY A 183 13.10 16.20 8.83
C GLY A 183 12.60 17.40 9.64
N GLN A 184 12.99 18.64 9.30
CA GLN A 184 12.54 19.87 9.98
C GLN A 184 11.48 20.61 9.16
N SER A 185 10.33 20.92 9.77
CA SER A 185 9.26 21.66 9.08
C SER A 185 9.71 23.04 8.60
N THR A 186 9.34 23.38 7.37
CA THR A 186 9.44 24.76 6.86
C THR A 186 8.25 25.61 7.33
N PRO A 187 8.38 26.96 7.34
CA PRO A 187 7.24 27.84 7.56
C PRO A 187 6.08 27.63 6.57
N MET A 188 6.38 27.22 5.33
CA MET A 188 5.38 26.81 4.35
C MET A 188 4.59 25.58 4.81
N LEU A 189 5.29 24.53 5.28
CA LEU A 189 4.64 23.33 5.81
C LEU A 189 3.77 23.63 7.02
N GLU A 190 4.26 24.46 7.95
CA GLU A 190 3.45 24.90 9.10
C GLU A 190 2.20 25.68 8.67
N ALA A 191 2.29 26.51 7.62
CA ALA A 191 1.12 27.19 7.07
C ALA A 191 0.10 26.23 6.45
N ILE A 192 0.55 25.16 5.78
CA ILE A 192 -0.32 24.11 5.26
C ILE A 192 -1.02 23.38 6.42
N TRP A 193 -0.26 23.04 7.46
CA TRP A 193 -0.81 22.45 8.68
C TRP A 193 -1.82 23.37 9.39
N ASP A 194 -1.59 24.68 9.41
CA ASP A 194 -2.55 25.66 9.95
C ASP A 194 -3.88 25.63 9.18
N VAL A 195 -3.85 25.53 7.84
CA VAL A 195 -5.06 25.40 7.01
C VAL A 195 -5.82 24.13 7.41
N TYR A 196 -5.11 23.00 7.50
CA TYR A 196 -5.70 21.72 7.87
C TYR A 196 -6.33 21.75 9.28
N ARG A 197 -5.58 22.19 10.29
CA ARG A 197 -6.06 22.30 11.68
C ARG A 197 -7.29 23.20 11.81
N LYS A 198 -7.40 24.25 10.98
CA LYS A 198 -8.53 25.20 10.94
C LYS A 198 -9.76 24.69 10.19
N GLY A 199 -9.77 23.44 9.70
CA GLY A 199 -10.91 22.87 8.99
C GLY A 199 -10.80 22.91 7.48
N GLY A 200 -9.64 23.28 6.92
CA GLY A 200 -9.40 23.23 5.49
C GLY A 200 -9.15 21.82 4.97
N VAL A 201 -9.04 21.71 3.65
CA VAL A 201 -8.78 20.45 2.94
C VAL A 201 -7.30 20.37 2.56
N VAL A 202 -6.67 19.22 2.79
CA VAL A 202 -5.39 18.86 2.19
C VAL A 202 -5.62 17.62 1.33
N ALA A 203 -5.60 17.80 0.02
CA ALA A 203 -5.79 16.75 -0.96
C ALA A 203 -4.49 16.46 -1.71
N GLY A 204 -4.33 15.23 -2.19
CA GLY A 204 -3.16 14.90 -2.98
C GLY A 204 -3.31 13.60 -3.76
N THR A 205 -2.81 13.58 -5.00
CA THR A 205 -2.89 12.42 -5.90
C THR A 205 -1.55 11.75 -6.09
N SER A 206 -1.52 10.41 -6.06
CA SER A 206 -0.29 9.61 -6.16
C SER A 206 0.75 10.04 -5.11
N ALA A 207 1.79 10.79 -5.50
CA ALA A 207 2.79 11.30 -4.56
C ALA A 207 2.17 12.12 -3.42
N GLY A 208 1.16 12.94 -3.75
CA GLY A 208 0.40 13.70 -2.77
C GLY A 208 -0.40 12.83 -1.78
N ALA A 209 -0.79 11.61 -2.15
CA ALA A 209 -1.44 10.67 -1.23
C ALA A 209 -0.42 9.96 -0.32
N ALA A 210 0.75 9.62 -0.85
CA ALA A 210 1.79 8.91 -0.10
C ALA A 210 2.33 9.73 1.10
N ILE A 211 2.38 11.05 0.99
CA ILE A 211 2.83 11.95 2.06
C ILE A 211 1.82 12.08 3.22
N MET A 212 0.61 11.53 3.10
CA MET A 212 -0.45 11.78 4.07
C MET A 212 -0.20 11.10 5.42
N SER A 213 0.45 9.93 5.45
CA SER A 213 0.85 9.25 6.69
C SER A 213 2.18 9.76 7.25
N THR A 214 2.53 9.43 8.50
CA THR A 214 3.81 9.88 9.10
C THR A 214 5.02 9.12 8.57
N VAL A 215 4.79 7.95 7.97
CA VAL A 215 5.76 7.17 7.20
C VAL A 215 5.24 7.02 5.78
N MET A 216 6.14 7.06 4.79
CA MET A 216 5.83 6.85 3.39
C MET A 216 6.90 6.00 2.70
N PHE A 217 6.56 5.41 1.55
CA PHE A 217 7.57 4.95 0.60
C PHE A 217 8.16 6.16 -0.12
N ARG A 218 9.48 6.29 -0.19
CA ARG A 218 10.18 7.42 -0.82
C ARG A 218 10.20 7.32 -2.35
N ASP A 219 10.47 6.12 -2.84
CA ASP A 219 10.39 5.72 -4.26
C ASP A 219 9.17 4.80 -4.48
N ALA A 220 8.97 4.26 -5.68
CA ALA A 220 8.08 3.14 -5.96
C ALA A 220 8.84 1.81 -5.82
N PRO A 221 9.13 1.31 -4.60
CA PRO A 221 9.89 0.08 -4.44
C PRO A 221 9.17 -1.09 -5.09
N SER A 222 9.97 -2.00 -5.65
CA SER A 222 9.51 -3.32 -6.09
C SER A 222 8.78 -4.01 -4.94
N VAL A 223 7.51 -4.35 -5.16
CA VAL A 223 6.65 -4.97 -4.16
C VAL A 223 7.25 -6.30 -3.68
N ILE A 224 7.74 -7.11 -4.62
CA ILE A 224 8.37 -8.38 -4.28
C ILE A 224 9.66 -8.21 -3.49
N ASN A 225 10.45 -7.15 -3.74
CA ASN A 225 11.63 -6.87 -2.94
C ASN A 225 11.29 -6.47 -1.50
N VAL A 226 10.21 -5.69 -1.31
CA VAL A 226 9.74 -5.35 0.05
C VAL A 226 9.27 -6.60 0.79
N LEU A 227 8.53 -7.50 0.12
CA LEU A 227 8.18 -8.82 0.68
C LEU A 227 9.41 -9.65 1.05
N LYS A 228 10.47 -9.61 0.23
CA LYS A 228 11.78 -10.23 0.54
C LYS A 228 12.56 -9.51 1.65
N GLY A 229 11.96 -8.53 2.34
CA GLY A 229 12.59 -7.77 3.43
C GLY A 229 13.62 -6.74 2.96
N ARG A 230 13.66 -6.40 1.66
CA ARG A 230 14.65 -5.49 1.07
C ARG A 230 14.13 -4.06 1.02
N PHE A 231 14.12 -3.40 2.16
CA PHE A 231 13.88 -1.98 2.29
C PHE A 231 14.68 -1.40 3.45
N ALA A 232 15.05 -0.14 3.37
CA ALA A 232 15.74 0.57 4.44
C ALA A 232 15.24 2.02 4.58
N ASP A 233 15.31 2.52 5.80
CA ASP A 233 15.03 3.92 6.11
C ASP A 233 16.02 4.85 5.41
N GLY A 234 15.52 5.99 4.93
CA GLY A 234 16.28 6.95 4.12
C GLY A 234 16.61 6.45 2.71
N LYS A 235 16.15 5.25 2.33
CA LYS A 235 16.25 4.72 0.96
C LYS A 235 14.85 4.51 0.38
N GLN A 236 14.25 3.34 0.63
CA GLN A 236 12.91 3.01 0.11
C GLN A 236 11.80 3.60 0.96
N VAL A 237 12.07 3.87 2.24
CA VAL A 237 11.10 4.33 3.24
C VAL A 237 11.63 5.60 3.88
N ASP A 238 10.74 6.56 4.09
CA ASP A 238 11.05 7.81 4.77
C ASP A 238 9.84 8.34 5.54
N ARG A 239 10.00 9.50 6.17
CA ARG A 239 8.93 10.27 6.80
C ARG A 239 7.97 10.81 5.75
N GLY A 240 6.68 10.70 6.02
CA GLY A 240 5.66 11.50 5.33
C GLY A 240 5.34 12.77 6.12
N LEU A 241 4.37 13.53 5.63
CA LEU A 241 3.95 14.79 6.27
C LEU A 241 2.90 14.60 7.36
N GLY A 242 2.24 13.44 7.46
CA GLY A 242 1.50 13.04 8.67
C GLY A 242 0.08 13.60 8.86
N PHE A 243 -0.58 14.12 7.82
CA PHE A 243 -1.94 14.66 7.88
C PHE A 243 -3.01 13.65 8.37
N VAL A 244 -2.82 12.35 8.22
CA VAL A 244 -3.76 11.31 8.74
C VAL A 244 -3.41 10.79 10.13
N GLY A 245 -2.47 11.45 10.82
CA GLY A 245 -2.01 11.06 12.15
C GLY A 245 -1.09 9.83 12.15
N PRO A 246 -0.68 9.36 13.34
CA PRO A 246 0.36 8.35 13.48
C PRO A 246 -0.14 6.90 13.34
N HIS A 247 -1.47 6.69 13.31
CA HIS A 247 -2.06 5.35 13.41
C HIS A 247 -2.51 4.75 12.07
N LEU A 248 -2.59 5.57 11.01
CA LEU A 248 -3.01 5.14 9.69
C LEU A 248 -1.83 5.26 8.70
N PHE A 249 -1.47 4.15 8.06
CA PHE A 249 -0.52 4.15 6.95
C PHE A 249 -1.25 4.26 5.61
N VAL A 250 -0.83 5.15 4.71
CA VAL A 250 -1.49 5.36 3.42
C VAL A 250 -0.60 4.93 2.27
N ASP A 251 -1.17 4.20 1.32
CA ASP A 251 -0.55 3.90 0.02
C ASP A 251 -1.56 4.11 -1.12
N GLN A 252 -1.05 4.14 -2.34
CA GLN A 252 -1.69 4.66 -3.55
C GLN A 252 -1.34 3.78 -4.75
N HIS A 253 -2.05 3.93 -5.87
CA HIS A 253 -2.03 3.01 -7.02
C HIS A 253 -2.16 1.55 -6.54
N PHE A 254 -3.03 1.34 -5.55
CA PHE A 254 -2.86 0.26 -4.60
C PHE A 254 -3.18 -1.11 -5.19
N LEU A 255 -4.38 -1.29 -5.74
CA LEU A 255 -4.85 -2.54 -6.32
C LEU A 255 -4.25 -2.72 -7.71
N LYS A 256 -4.15 -1.64 -8.48
CA LYS A 256 -3.53 -1.61 -9.80
C LYS A 256 -2.11 -2.20 -9.82
N ARG A 257 -1.37 -2.09 -8.70
CA ARG A 257 0.05 -2.48 -8.59
C ARG A 257 0.32 -3.49 -7.46
N GLY A 258 -0.71 -4.14 -6.92
CA GLY A 258 -0.57 -5.14 -5.85
C GLY A 258 0.14 -4.62 -4.58
N ARG A 259 0.01 -3.33 -4.26
CA ARG A 259 0.83 -2.69 -3.22
C ARG A 259 0.47 -3.07 -1.79
N PHE A 260 -0.60 -3.84 -1.57
CA PHE A 260 -0.82 -4.51 -0.28
C PHE A 260 0.37 -5.39 0.11
N GLY A 261 1.04 -6.01 -0.88
CA GLY A 261 2.23 -6.83 -0.65
C GLY A 261 3.43 -6.05 -0.10
N ARG A 262 3.55 -4.74 -0.37
CA ARG A 262 4.60 -3.91 0.23
C ARG A 262 4.14 -3.20 1.50
N MET A 263 2.85 -2.85 1.57
CA MET A 263 2.23 -2.19 2.71
C MET A 263 2.34 -3.07 3.95
N ILE A 264 1.96 -4.35 3.88
CA ILE A 264 1.90 -5.23 5.07
C ILE A 264 3.28 -5.39 5.73
N PRO A 265 4.37 -5.77 5.02
CA PRO A 265 5.70 -5.86 5.63
C PRO A 265 6.16 -4.55 6.27
N LEU A 266 5.90 -3.41 5.61
CA LEU A 266 6.29 -2.12 6.15
C LEU A 266 5.50 -1.78 7.42
N MET A 267 4.18 -2.00 7.40
CA MET A 267 3.32 -1.77 8.56
C MET A 267 3.78 -2.60 9.76
N MET A 268 4.09 -3.89 9.56
CA MET A 268 4.64 -4.74 10.62
C MET A 268 5.97 -4.23 11.14
N ALA A 269 6.89 -3.83 10.25
CA ALA A 269 8.20 -3.31 10.62
C ALA A 269 8.14 -1.95 11.36
N LYS A 270 7.09 -1.16 11.13
CA LYS A 270 6.89 0.17 11.73
C LYS A 270 5.84 0.20 12.83
N GLY A 271 5.23 -0.94 13.17
CA GLY A 271 4.23 -1.06 14.23
C GLY A 271 2.85 -0.47 13.89
N TYR A 272 2.53 -0.24 12.61
CA TYR A 272 1.20 0.18 12.21
C TYR A 272 0.20 -0.95 12.36
N LYS A 273 -0.99 -0.63 12.88
CA LYS A 273 -2.11 -1.57 12.97
C LYS A 273 -3.13 -1.39 11.87
N LEU A 274 -3.25 -0.19 11.31
CA LEU A 274 -4.22 0.13 10.28
C LEU A 274 -3.54 0.74 9.06
N GLY A 275 -3.90 0.23 7.89
CA GLY A 275 -3.45 0.70 6.59
C GLY A 275 -4.63 1.00 5.68
N LEU A 276 -4.47 2.00 4.83
CA LEU A 276 -5.43 2.40 3.79
C LEU A 276 -4.70 2.44 2.45
N GLY A 277 -5.07 1.54 1.56
CA GLY A 277 -4.62 1.54 0.18
C GLY A 277 -5.69 2.11 -0.74
N VAL A 278 -5.43 3.25 -1.38
CA VAL A 278 -6.39 3.89 -2.30
C VAL A 278 -6.00 3.56 -3.74
N ASP A 279 -6.95 3.08 -4.55
CA ASP A 279 -6.67 2.74 -5.95
C ASP A 279 -6.87 3.91 -6.91
N GLU A 280 -6.46 3.72 -8.17
CA GLU A 280 -6.54 4.74 -9.21
C GLU A 280 -7.97 5.29 -9.37
N ASN A 281 -8.06 6.57 -9.73
CA ASN A 281 -9.31 7.29 -9.92
C ASN A 281 -10.30 7.22 -8.73
N THR A 282 -9.76 7.03 -7.52
CA THR A 282 -10.51 6.93 -6.26
C THR A 282 -9.89 7.86 -5.22
N ALA A 283 -10.71 8.41 -4.33
CA ALA A 283 -10.27 9.17 -3.18
C ALA A 283 -10.86 8.61 -1.89
N ALA A 284 -10.11 8.74 -0.80
CA ALA A 284 -10.59 8.49 0.54
C ALA A 284 -10.62 9.82 1.30
N ILE A 285 -11.80 10.24 1.75
CA ILE A 285 -11.99 11.47 2.52
C ILE A 285 -11.88 11.11 4.00
N ILE A 286 -10.88 11.67 4.67
CA ILE A 286 -10.57 11.35 6.05
C ILE A 286 -10.84 12.58 6.92
N ARG A 287 -11.70 12.41 7.93
CA ARG A 287 -11.94 13.43 8.96
C ARG A 287 -12.14 12.79 10.32
N GLY A 288 -11.26 13.12 11.24
CA GLY A 288 -11.26 12.53 12.58
C GLY A 288 -11.07 11.01 12.49
N ASP A 289 -12.11 10.26 12.82
CA ASP A 289 -12.07 8.78 12.86
C ASP A 289 -12.71 8.11 11.63
N GLU A 290 -13.31 8.90 10.75
CA GLU A 290 -14.08 8.38 9.62
C GLU A 290 -13.30 8.51 8.32
N ILE A 291 -13.40 7.46 7.50
CA ILE A 291 -12.93 7.41 6.11
C ILE A 291 -14.16 7.18 5.23
N GLU A 292 -14.37 8.02 4.22
CA GLU A 292 -15.40 7.87 3.19
C GLU A 292 -14.71 7.63 1.83
N VAL A 293 -15.09 6.56 1.12
CA VAL A 293 -14.52 6.21 -0.19
C VAL A 293 -15.41 6.73 -1.31
N ILE A 294 -14.81 7.39 -2.30
CA ILE A 294 -15.49 7.97 -3.46
C ILE A 294 -14.67 7.76 -4.75
N GLY A 295 -15.31 7.73 -5.91
CA GLY A 295 -14.68 7.43 -7.20
C GLY A 295 -14.76 5.95 -7.61
N ASP A 296 -13.99 5.56 -8.63
CA ASP A 296 -14.32 4.40 -9.48
C ASP A 296 -13.88 3.03 -8.94
N ARG A 297 -12.66 2.89 -8.42
CA ARG A 297 -12.00 1.58 -8.20
C ARG A 297 -11.94 1.14 -6.73
N GLY A 298 -12.24 2.03 -5.80
CA GLY A 298 -12.27 1.70 -4.37
C GLY A 298 -10.92 1.77 -3.63
N ALA A 299 -10.98 1.36 -2.37
CA ALA A 299 -9.89 1.37 -1.42
C ALA A 299 -9.91 0.11 -0.56
N MET A 300 -8.75 -0.27 -0.03
CA MET A 300 -8.61 -1.43 0.84
C MET A 300 -8.12 -0.99 2.22
N ILE A 301 -8.82 -1.46 3.25
CA ILE A 301 -8.38 -1.40 4.64
C ILE A 301 -7.59 -2.66 4.95
N VAL A 302 -6.40 -2.47 5.52
CA VAL A 302 -5.54 -3.53 6.04
C VAL A 302 -5.48 -3.37 7.56
N ASP A 303 -5.92 -4.38 8.29
CA ASP A 303 -5.89 -4.41 9.76
C ASP A 303 -4.96 -5.55 10.24
N LEU A 304 -3.92 -5.15 10.97
CA LEU A 304 -2.88 -6.03 11.53
C LEU A 304 -2.96 -6.15 13.06
N THR A 305 -4.13 -5.89 13.64
CA THR A 305 -4.33 -5.92 15.10
C THR A 305 -4.14 -7.31 15.66
N GLU A 306 -4.76 -8.30 15.02
CA GLU A 306 -4.71 -9.71 15.42
C GLU A 306 -3.65 -10.51 14.64
N ALA A 307 -3.00 -9.86 13.68
CA ALA A 307 -2.01 -10.49 12.81
C ALA A 307 -0.76 -10.93 13.59
N ARG A 308 -0.23 -12.09 13.21
CA ARG A 308 0.95 -12.72 13.83
C ARG A 308 2.00 -13.02 12.77
N SER A 309 3.25 -13.16 13.21
CA SER A 309 4.34 -13.69 12.39
C SER A 309 5.16 -14.70 13.18
N ASP A 310 5.79 -15.61 12.44
CA ASP A 310 6.75 -16.58 12.93
C ASP A 310 8.16 -16.15 12.52
N SER A 311 8.94 -15.67 13.50
CA SER A 311 10.32 -15.26 13.26
C SER A 311 11.27 -16.42 12.90
N THR A 312 10.89 -17.68 13.16
CA THR A 312 11.75 -18.84 12.93
C THR A 312 11.88 -19.20 11.45
N LEU A 313 10.97 -18.73 10.59
CA LEU A 313 10.99 -19.00 9.14
C LEU A 313 12.11 -18.26 8.39
N GLY A 314 12.76 -17.26 9.00
CA GLY A 314 13.88 -16.52 8.38
C GLY A 314 13.50 -15.68 7.15
N ALA A 315 12.21 -15.57 6.84
CA ALA A 315 11.64 -14.76 5.76
C ALA A 315 10.32 -14.14 6.23
N PHE A 316 9.90 -13.07 5.55
CA PHE A 316 8.63 -12.41 5.86
C PHE A 316 7.46 -13.39 5.78
N ASN A 317 6.59 -13.32 6.77
CA ASN A 317 5.34 -14.04 6.82
C ASN A 317 4.34 -13.27 7.70
N VAL A 318 3.05 -13.49 7.44
CA VAL A 318 1.98 -12.99 8.29
C VAL A 318 0.84 -14.00 8.29
N GLN A 319 0.18 -14.15 9.42
CA GLN A 319 -1.05 -14.93 9.58
C GLN A 319 -2.14 -14.05 10.16
N GLY A 320 -3.36 -14.17 9.63
CA GLY A 320 -4.54 -13.47 10.14
C GLY A 320 -4.52 -11.96 9.95
N ALA A 321 -3.89 -11.45 8.88
CA ALA A 321 -4.10 -10.05 8.49
C ALA A 321 -5.54 -9.90 7.98
N ARG A 322 -6.27 -8.87 8.41
CA ARG A 322 -7.67 -8.68 8.02
C ARG A 322 -7.77 -7.63 6.92
N LEU A 323 -8.51 -7.95 5.86
CA LEU A 323 -8.71 -7.10 4.69
C LEU A 323 -10.19 -6.77 4.53
N SER A 324 -10.48 -5.49 4.29
CA SER A 324 -11.78 -5.03 3.82
C SER A 324 -11.61 -4.20 2.57
N TYR A 325 -12.44 -4.44 1.57
CA TYR A 325 -12.48 -3.72 0.30
C TYR A 325 -13.76 -2.87 0.23
N LEU A 326 -13.57 -1.58 0.03
CA LEU A 326 -14.60 -0.56 0.05
C LEU A 326 -14.61 0.14 -1.30
N GLU A 327 -15.80 0.36 -1.86
CA GLU A 327 -15.99 1.13 -3.08
C GLU A 327 -16.80 2.40 -2.81
N HIS A 328 -17.23 3.07 -3.87
CA HIS A 328 -18.00 4.31 -3.84
C HIS A 328 -19.10 4.30 -2.76
N GLY A 329 -19.08 5.34 -1.93
CA GLY A 329 -20.06 5.64 -0.89
C GLY A 329 -19.87 4.88 0.43
N ASP A 330 -18.94 3.93 0.51
CA ASP A 330 -18.69 3.17 1.73
C ASP A 330 -17.92 4.01 2.75
N ARG A 331 -18.15 3.73 4.04
CA ARG A 331 -17.45 4.38 5.15
C ARG A 331 -16.72 3.37 6.02
N TYR A 332 -15.62 3.79 6.63
CA TYR A 332 -14.90 3.02 7.63
C TYR A 332 -14.63 3.88 8.87
N HIS A 333 -14.94 3.35 10.05
CA HIS A 333 -14.63 3.97 11.34
C HIS A 333 -13.37 3.34 11.94
N MET A 334 -12.29 4.11 12.08
CA MET A 334 -10.97 3.58 12.41
C MET A 334 -10.89 3.02 13.83
N ARG A 335 -11.47 3.69 14.84
CA ARG A 335 -11.49 3.18 16.23
C ARG A 335 -12.41 1.98 16.39
N ALA A 336 -13.60 2.04 15.79
CA ALA A 336 -14.59 0.96 15.88
C ALA A 336 -14.23 -0.25 15.03
N ARG A 337 -13.31 -0.08 14.07
CA ARG A 337 -12.90 -1.11 13.09
C ARG A 337 -14.08 -1.69 12.32
N SER A 338 -14.98 -0.82 11.92
CA SER A 338 -16.26 -1.20 11.30
C SER A 338 -16.45 -0.47 9.98
N THR A 339 -16.91 -1.22 8.99
CA THR A 339 -17.32 -0.70 7.69
C THR A 339 -18.84 -0.50 7.66
N THR A 340 -19.27 0.60 7.06
CA THR A 340 -20.67 0.88 6.73
C THR A 340 -20.80 0.93 5.22
N PRO A 341 -21.44 -0.08 4.59
CA PRO A 341 -21.70 -0.05 3.15
C PRO A 341 -22.59 1.14 2.75
N SER A 342 -22.47 1.59 1.52
CA SER A 342 -23.32 2.65 0.97
C SER A 342 -24.80 2.23 0.92
N ALA A 343 -25.72 3.20 0.92
CA ALA A 343 -27.15 2.91 0.92
C ALA A 343 -27.62 2.03 -0.27
N PRO A 344 -27.11 2.21 -1.51
CA PRO A 344 -27.41 1.28 -2.62
C PRO A 344 -26.95 -0.15 -2.37
N LYS A 345 -25.77 -0.35 -1.76
CA LYS A 345 -25.25 -1.69 -1.43
C LYS A 345 -26.04 -2.34 -0.30
N LEU A 346 -26.50 -1.57 0.69
CA LEU A 346 -27.39 -2.08 1.74
C LEU A 346 -28.77 -2.53 1.23
N ARG A 347 -29.23 -2.00 0.08
CA ARG A 347 -30.47 -2.45 -0.58
C ARG A 347 -30.23 -3.57 -1.59
N GLY A 348 -28.97 -3.81 -1.96
CA GLY A 348 -28.58 -4.82 -2.93
C GLY A 348 -28.48 -6.21 -2.31
N GLU A 349 -27.61 -7.04 -2.89
CA GLU A 349 -27.40 -8.41 -2.42
C GLU A 349 -26.47 -8.45 -1.21
N VAL A 350 -26.78 -9.31 -0.25
CA VAL A 350 -25.97 -9.54 0.96
C VAL A 350 -25.28 -10.90 0.85
N HIS A 351 -23.96 -10.88 0.95
CA HIS A 351 -23.09 -12.05 0.88
C HIS A 351 -22.62 -12.43 2.28
N ASP A 352 -23.38 -13.30 2.94
CA ASP A 352 -23.10 -13.79 4.29
C ASP A 352 -23.06 -15.32 4.28
N ALA A 353 -21.85 -15.90 4.33
CA ALA A 353 -21.66 -17.34 4.23
C ALA A 353 -22.25 -18.13 5.42
N GLU A 354 -22.51 -17.46 6.56
CA GLU A 354 -23.12 -18.07 7.74
C GLU A 354 -24.66 -18.01 7.70
N SER A 355 -25.23 -17.25 6.76
CA SER A 355 -26.68 -17.14 6.57
C SER A 355 -27.26 -18.40 5.92
N PRO A 356 -28.38 -18.95 6.42
CA PRO A 356 -29.08 -20.06 5.76
C PRO A 356 -29.66 -19.68 4.40
N ASN A 357 -29.76 -18.38 4.10
CA ASN A 357 -30.27 -17.85 2.84
C ASN A 357 -29.16 -17.53 1.83
N PHE A 358 -27.90 -17.82 2.16
CA PHE A 358 -26.77 -17.56 1.27
C PHE A 358 -26.86 -18.42 0.01
N LYS A 359 -26.81 -17.77 -1.16
CA LYS A 359 -26.89 -18.41 -2.48
C LYS A 359 -25.71 -17.95 -3.33
N PRO A 360 -24.51 -18.49 -3.10
CA PRO A 360 -23.31 -18.05 -3.81
C PRO A 360 -23.42 -18.30 -5.31
N TYR A 361 -22.96 -17.35 -6.11
CA TYR A 361 -22.86 -17.51 -7.56
C TYR A 361 -21.67 -18.41 -7.96
N TYR A 362 -20.53 -18.29 -7.27
CA TYR A 362 -19.29 -18.96 -7.68
C TYR A 362 -19.07 -20.31 -6.99
N THR A 363 -18.84 -21.36 -7.79
CA THR A 363 -18.56 -22.71 -7.29
C THR A 363 -17.12 -23.19 -7.49
N ASP A 364 -16.40 -22.63 -8.46
CA ASP A 364 -15.12 -23.18 -8.90
C ASP A 364 -13.96 -22.81 -7.97
N ASP A 365 -13.00 -23.74 -7.85
CA ASP A 365 -11.69 -23.47 -7.26
C ASP A 365 -10.85 -22.57 -8.17
N VAL A 366 -10.30 -21.50 -7.60
CA VAL A 366 -9.41 -20.57 -8.31
C VAL A 366 -8.06 -20.50 -7.62
N PHE A 367 -7.00 -20.46 -8.44
CA PHE A 367 -5.65 -20.19 -7.99
C PHE A 367 -5.04 -19.06 -8.81
N HIS A 368 -4.59 -18.00 -8.15
CA HIS A 368 -3.99 -16.85 -8.83
C HIS A 368 -2.47 -17.02 -8.96
N LEU A 369 -1.95 -17.04 -10.19
CA LEU A 369 -0.51 -17.15 -10.43
C LEU A 369 0.27 -15.88 -10.05
N ASP A 370 -0.42 -14.73 -10.05
CA ASP A 370 0.11 -13.45 -9.59
C ASP A 370 -0.93 -12.71 -8.73
N MET A 371 -0.89 -12.96 -7.42
CA MET A 371 -1.75 -12.30 -6.44
C MET A 371 -1.44 -10.79 -6.29
N LEU A 372 -0.28 -10.33 -6.76
CA LEU A 372 0.10 -8.91 -6.80
C LEU A 372 -0.25 -8.23 -8.14
N GLY A 373 -0.90 -8.96 -9.04
CA GLY A 373 -1.34 -8.45 -10.34
C GLY A 373 -2.40 -7.35 -10.22
N ASP A 374 -2.67 -6.70 -11.35
CA ASP A 374 -3.66 -5.61 -11.46
C ASP A 374 -5.04 -6.05 -10.96
N SER A 375 -5.44 -5.49 -9.82
CA SER A 375 -6.75 -5.72 -9.20
C SER A 375 -7.04 -7.21 -8.88
N THR A 376 -6.03 -8.08 -8.91
CA THR A 376 -6.20 -9.51 -8.64
C THR A 376 -6.79 -9.74 -7.25
N VAL A 377 -6.29 -9.04 -6.23
CA VAL A 377 -6.72 -9.24 -4.84
C VAL A 377 -8.17 -8.78 -4.61
N SER A 378 -8.61 -7.65 -5.17
CA SER A 378 -9.99 -7.19 -5.01
C SER A 378 -10.98 -8.06 -5.78
N GLY A 379 -10.58 -8.53 -6.97
CA GLY A 379 -11.35 -9.54 -7.71
C GLY A 379 -11.45 -10.86 -6.94
N ALA A 380 -10.35 -11.32 -6.33
CA ALA A 380 -10.33 -12.51 -5.49
C ALA A 380 -11.22 -12.35 -4.24
N MET A 381 -11.22 -11.17 -3.60
CA MET A 381 -12.09 -10.87 -2.45
C MET A 381 -13.57 -10.89 -2.83
N SER A 382 -13.95 -10.20 -3.91
CA SER A 382 -15.34 -10.11 -4.37
C SER A 382 -15.86 -11.46 -4.85
N ARG A 383 -15.04 -12.23 -5.57
CA ARG A 383 -15.38 -13.60 -5.96
C ARG A 383 -15.48 -14.53 -4.75
N LEU A 384 -14.54 -14.45 -3.80
CA LEU A 384 -14.53 -15.34 -2.63
C LEU A 384 -15.78 -15.11 -1.78
N ILE A 385 -16.16 -13.85 -1.50
CA ILE A 385 -17.29 -13.58 -0.62
C ILE A 385 -18.59 -14.18 -1.16
N ASP A 386 -18.79 -14.14 -2.48
CA ASP A 386 -19.90 -14.73 -3.23
C ASP A 386 -19.62 -16.18 -3.74
N SER A 387 -18.86 -16.96 -2.97
CA SER A 387 -18.51 -18.33 -3.33
C SER A 387 -18.87 -19.37 -2.28
N VAL A 388 -19.11 -20.62 -2.72
CA VAL A 388 -19.13 -21.81 -1.84
C VAL A 388 -17.75 -22.08 -1.21
N GLN A 389 -16.68 -21.56 -1.83
CA GLN A 389 -15.33 -21.75 -1.35
C GLN A 389 -15.07 -20.95 -0.07
N LYS A 390 -14.31 -21.54 0.84
CA LYS A 390 -13.91 -20.89 2.10
C LYS A 390 -12.59 -20.13 1.98
N GLU A 391 -11.80 -20.44 0.97
CA GLU A 391 -10.52 -19.81 0.71
C GLU A 391 -10.20 -19.75 -0.78
N VAL A 392 -9.32 -18.83 -1.14
CA VAL A 392 -8.66 -18.74 -2.45
C VAL A 392 -7.16 -18.55 -2.21
N LYS A 393 -6.35 -19.16 -3.07
CA LYS A 393 -4.89 -19.08 -2.98
C LYS A 393 -4.31 -18.35 -4.18
N GLY A 394 -3.14 -17.76 -3.97
CA GLY A 394 -2.31 -17.31 -5.08
C GLY A 394 -0.85 -17.19 -4.72
N LEU A 395 -0.02 -17.06 -5.74
CA LEU A 395 1.42 -16.89 -5.61
C LEU A 395 1.81 -15.46 -5.96
N ALA A 396 2.94 -15.04 -5.41
CA ALA A 396 3.72 -13.96 -6.00
C ALA A 396 5.20 -14.21 -5.82
N PHE A 397 5.96 -13.94 -6.87
CA PHE A 397 7.39 -14.21 -6.91
C PHE A 397 8.05 -13.41 -8.03
N ASP A 398 9.37 -13.35 -7.99
CA ASP A 398 10.15 -12.74 -9.07
C ASP A 398 10.39 -13.80 -10.16
N VAL A 399 9.66 -13.70 -11.27
CA VAL A 399 9.76 -14.66 -12.40
C VAL A 399 11.13 -14.60 -13.07
N LEU A 400 11.76 -13.42 -13.05
CA LEU A 400 13.04 -13.14 -13.72
C LEU A 400 14.02 -12.53 -12.71
N PRO A 401 14.46 -13.30 -11.70
CA PRO A 401 15.34 -12.78 -10.67
C PRO A 401 16.67 -12.34 -11.29
N ARG A 402 17.28 -11.30 -10.69
CA ARG A 402 18.60 -10.83 -11.10
C ARG A 402 19.63 -11.97 -10.98
N THR A 403 20.64 -11.95 -11.86
CA THR A 403 21.77 -12.89 -11.78
C THR A 403 22.36 -12.89 -10.37
N ASN A 404 22.54 -14.07 -9.79
CA ASN A 404 23.07 -14.28 -8.44
C ASN A 404 22.23 -13.67 -7.30
N ASP A 405 20.93 -13.45 -7.49
CA ASP A 405 20.05 -13.08 -6.38
C ASP A 405 19.99 -14.24 -5.36
N PRO A 406 20.46 -14.07 -4.10
CA PRO A 406 20.43 -15.13 -3.09
C PRO A 406 19.02 -15.51 -2.65
N LEU A 407 18.01 -14.69 -3.00
CA LEU A 407 16.58 -14.92 -2.74
C LEU A 407 15.82 -15.20 -4.05
N ALA A 408 16.50 -15.71 -5.10
CA ALA A 408 15.87 -16.04 -6.37
C ALA A 408 14.73 -17.06 -6.23
N GLU A 409 14.93 -18.08 -5.39
CA GLU A 409 13.93 -19.14 -5.15
C GLU A 409 12.81 -18.71 -4.19
N LEU A 410 12.92 -17.55 -3.54
CA LEU A 410 11.93 -17.09 -2.55
C LEU A 410 10.71 -16.49 -3.24
N GLY A 411 9.58 -17.16 -3.10
CA GLY A 411 8.24 -16.67 -3.43
C GLY A 411 7.35 -16.60 -2.18
N PHE A 412 6.10 -16.18 -2.39
CA PHE A 412 5.10 -16.07 -1.33
C PHE A 412 3.78 -16.69 -1.77
N LEU A 413 3.23 -17.56 -0.93
CA LEU A 413 1.87 -18.07 -1.06
C LEU A 413 0.94 -17.19 -0.22
N PHE A 414 -0.09 -16.67 -0.88
CA PHE A 414 -1.16 -15.90 -0.30
C PHE A 414 -2.37 -16.82 -0.15
N ARG A 415 -2.95 -16.85 1.05
CA ARG A 415 -4.19 -17.55 1.34
C ARG A 415 -5.18 -16.52 1.85
N LEU A 416 -6.18 -16.21 1.05
CA LEU A 416 -7.29 -15.35 1.42
C LEU A 416 -8.47 -16.24 1.80
N TYR A 417 -9.11 -15.99 2.95
CA TYR A 417 -10.15 -16.89 3.47
C TYR A 417 -11.21 -16.14 4.28
N LYS A 418 -12.39 -16.75 4.38
CA LYS A 418 -13.51 -16.23 5.16
C LYS A 418 -13.29 -16.48 6.65
N GLY A 419 -13.48 -15.45 7.45
CA GLY A 419 -13.73 -15.55 8.89
C GLY A 419 -15.23 -15.66 9.18
N SER A 420 -15.58 -15.90 10.44
CA SER A 420 -16.98 -15.95 10.89
C SER A 420 -17.70 -14.60 10.82
N ASP A 421 -16.94 -13.50 10.67
CA ASP A 421 -17.43 -12.13 10.57
C ASP A 421 -17.18 -11.53 9.18
N SER A 422 -16.82 -12.35 8.19
CA SER A 422 -16.69 -11.93 6.79
C SER A 422 -18.07 -11.70 6.18
N MET A 423 -18.26 -10.52 5.61
CA MET A 423 -19.52 -10.15 4.96
C MET A 423 -19.25 -9.44 3.64
N GLY A 424 -20.21 -9.46 2.74
CA GLY A 424 -20.19 -8.66 1.53
C GLY A 424 -21.55 -8.08 1.18
N TRP A 425 -21.52 -7.03 0.37
CA TRP A 425 -22.69 -6.41 -0.22
C TRP A 425 -22.38 -6.08 -1.68
N SER A 426 -23.32 -6.31 -2.59
CA SER A 426 -23.17 -5.89 -3.98
C SER A 426 -24.39 -5.17 -4.52
N THR A 427 -24.17 -4.32 -5.52
CA THR A 427 -25.24 -3.61 -6.23
C THR A 427 -24.83 -3.34 -7.67
N GLU A 428 -25.80 -3.33 -8.59
CA GLU A 428 -25.61 -2.90 -9.98
C GLU A 428 -26.17 -1.48 -10.24
N GLU A 429 -26.71 -0.80 -9.21
CA GLU A 429 -27.39 0.51 -9.34
C GLU A 429 -26.49 1.60 -9.98
N PHE A 430 -25.17 1.43 -9.96
CA PHE A 430 -24.20 2.37 -10.52
C PHE A 430 -23.80 2.10 -11.99
N GLY A 431 -24.52 1.21 -12.69
CA GLY A 431 -24.24 0.87 -14.10
C GLY A 431 -23.14 -0.17 -14.28
N GLY A 432 -22.85 -0.92 -13.21
CA GLY A 432 -21.90 -2.02 -13.13
C GLY A 432 -21.92 -2.59 -11.72
N GLU A 433 -21.46 -3.83 -11.56
CA GLU A 433 -21.40 -4.48 -10.25
C GLU A 433 -20.36 -3.80 -9.37
N GLN A 434 -20.82 -3.32 -8.21
CA GLN A 434 -19.99 -2.73 -7.16
C GLN A 434 -20.10 -3.55 -5.88
N PHE A 435 -19.02 -3.60 -5.11
CA PHE A 435 -18.91 -4.38 -3.90
C PHE A 435 -18.51 -3.56 -2.67
N THR A 436 -18.96 -4.05 -1.52
CA THR A 436 -18.27 -3.89 -0.23
C THR A 436 -17.93 -5.29 0.25
N VAL A 437 -16.69 -5.55 0.63
CA VAL A 437 -16.27 -6.81 1.26
C VAL A 437 -15.58 -6.50 2.57
N THR A 438 -16.00 -7.13 3.65
CA THR A 438 -15.45 -6.87 4.98
C THR A 438 -14.82 -8.12 5.56
N ASN A 439 -13.75 -7.92 6.33
CA ASN A 439 -13.25 -8.89 7.29
C ASN A 439 -12.79 -10.23 6.69
N LEU A 440 -12.30 -10.25 5.45
CA LEU A 440 -11.57 -11.43 4.95
C LEU A 440 -10.20 -11.51 5.62
N LEU A 441 -9.71 -12.71 5.82
CA LEU A 441 -8.41 -12.97 6.43
C LEU A 441 -7.39 -13.32 5.35
N LEU A 442 -6.15 -12.88 5.56
CA LEU A 442 -5.02 -13.11 4.68
C LEU A 442 -3.84 -13.68 5.48
N ASP A 443 -3.34 -14.82 5.01
CA ASP A 443 -2.03 -15.34 5.37
C ASP A 443 -1.07 -15.16 4.19
N ILE A 444 0.18 -14.78 4.47
CA ILE A 444 1.28 -14.75 3.52
C ILE A 444 2.40 -15.64 4.08
N THR A 445 2.73 -16.70 3.36
CA THR A 445 3.75 -17.68 3.78
C THR A 445 4.87 -17.74 2.75
N PRO A 446 6.15 -17.72 3.16
CA PRO A 446 7.27 -17.88 2.24
C PRO A 446 7.26 -19.29 1.66
N VAL A 447 7.52 -19.40 0.37
CA VAL A 447 7.63 -20.68 -0.35
C VAL A 447 8.90 -20.70 -1.18
N ARG A 448 9.40 -21.90 -1.46
CA ARG A 448 10.52 -22.12 -2.36
C ARG A 448 10.00 -22.52 -3.73
N LEU A 449 10.39 -21.77 -4.76
CA LEU A 449 10.01 -22.05 -6.13
C LEU A 449 11.10 -22.83 -6.86
N PRO A 450 10.71 -23.76 -7.77
CA PRO A 450 11.67 -24.41 -8.65
C PRO A 450 12.27 -23.39 -9.61
N MET A 451 13.59 -23.48 -9.84
CA MET A 451 14.31 -22.63 -10.77
C MET A 451 15.04 -23.50 -11.82
N PRO A 452 14.77 -23.34 -13.14
CA PRO A 452 13.78 -22.43 -13.73
C PRO A 452 12.33 -22.88 -13.43
N LEU A 453 11.39 -21.94 -13.39
CA LEU A 453 9.98 -22.25 -13.12
C LEU A 453 9.35 -23.18 -14.17
N TYR A 454 9.78 -23.03 -15.42
CA TYR A 454 9.32 -23.83 -16.55
C TYR A 454 10.51 -24.32 -17.37
N GLY A 455 10.32 -25.44 -18.06
CA GLY A 455 11.32 -26.07 -18.93
C GLY A 455 10.69 -26.64 -20.19
N GLY A 456 11.52 -27.15 -21.10
CA GLY A 456 11.05 -27.78 -22.33
C GLY A 456 10.19 -29.02 -22.05
N TRP A 457 9.08 -29.15 -22.77
CA TRP A 457 8.24 -30.35 -22.70
C TRP A 457 9.01 -31.56 -23.24
N SER A 458 9.36 -32.49 -22.35
CA SER A 458 9.92 -33.78 -22.74
C SER A 458 8.78 -34.80 -22.84
N PRO A 459 8.70 -35.62 -23.90
CA PRO A 459 7.68 -36.67 -23.99
C PRO A 459 7.74 -37.57 -22.76
N PRO A 460 6.60 -38.05 -22.24
CA PRO A 460 6.59 -38.97 -21.11
C PRO A 460 7.46 -40.18 -21.43
N ARG A 461 8.32 -40.57 -20.48
CA ARG A 461 9.05 -41.84 -20.54
C ARG A 461 8.00 -42.94 -20.71
N PRO A 462 8.14 -43.88 -21.66
CA PRO A 462 7.23 -45.01 -21.72
C PRO A 462 7.20 -45.67 -20.35
N ALA A 463 5.99 -45.92 -19.84
CA ALA A 463 5.80 -46.59 -18.56
C ALA A 463 6.71 -47.82 -18.53
N ALA A 464 7.53 -47.94 -17.48
CA ALA A 464 8.40 -49.09 -17.34
C ALA A 464 7.56 -50.34 -17.55
N ALA A 465 7.89 -51.13 -18.57
CA ALA A 465 7.20 -52.38 -18.84
C ALA A 465 7.15 -53.15 -17.51
N THR A 466 5.94 -53.40 -17.02
CA THR A 466 5.70 -54.24 -15.85
C THR A 466 6.56 -55.47 -15.99
N ALA A 467 7.48 -55.68 -15.05
CA ALA A 467 8.28 -56.90 -15.00
C ALA A 467 7.32 -58.10 -15.09
N PRO A 468 7.65 -59.13 -15.90
CA PRO A 468 6.79 -60.29 -16.01
C PRO A 468 6.56 -60.89 -14.62
N SER A 469 5.28 -61.14 -14.29
CA SER A 469 4.89 -61.77 -13.03
C SER A 469 5.68 -63.06 -12.82
N PRO A 470 6.13 -63.36 -11.58
CA PRO A 470 6.82 -64.61 -11.31
C PRO A 470 5.91 -65.79 -11.66
N THR A 471 6.46 -66.72 -12.44
CA THR A 471 5.84 -67.98 -12.83
C THR A 471 5.37 -68.72 -11.57
N PRO A 472 4.11 -69.19 -11.51
CA PRO A 472 3.65 -69.97 -10.36
C PRO A 472 4.43 -71.29 -10.28
N PRO A 473 4.73 -71.80 -9.07
CA PRO A 473 5.43 -73.06 -8.91
C PRO A 473 4.59 -74.23 -9.49
N PRO A 474 5.23 -75.29 -9.99
CA PRO A 474 4.52 -76.44 -10.55
C PRO A 474 3.66 -77.11 -9.49
N ALA A 475 2.43 -77.45 -9.87
CA ALA A 475 1.48 -78.16 -9.03
C ALA A 475 2.05 -79.51 -8.59
N SER A 476 2.02 -79.78 -7.29
CA SER A 476 2.31 -81.10 -6.74
C SER A 476 1.19 -82.07 -7.14
N SER A 477 1.53 -83.09 -7.93
CA SER A 477 0.65 -84.22 -8.24
C SER A 477 0.33 -85.02 -6.96
N PRO A 478 -0.90 -85.52 -6.78
CA PRO A 478 -1.25 -86.32 -5.62
C PRO A 478 -0.88 -87.79 -5.83
N ARG A 479 0.11 -88.28 -5.08
CA ARG A 479 0.08 -89.49 -4.23
C ARG A 479 1.46 -89.82 -3.70
#